data_AF-A0A0H4HZ48-F1
#
_entry.id   AF-A0A0H4HZ48-F1
#
_cell.length_a   1.000
_cell.length_b   1.000
_cell.length_c   1.000
_cell.angle_alpha   90.00
_cell.angle_beta   90.00
_cell.angle_gamma   90.00
#
_symmetry.space_group_name_H-M   'P 1'
#
loop_
_entity.id
_entity.type
_entity.pdbx_description
1 polymer ?
#
loop_
_entity_poly.entity_id
_entity_poly.type
_entity_poly.pdbx_seq_one_letter_code
_entity_poly.pdbx_strand_id
1 'polypeptide(L)'
;MASLNQLRRDHANMARLLHVLLRRHKHLEQGERPDFHLIREVVDYILEYMDGFIMPLERLYSEHLLAKEPEAEALSHRMADDYQALRKRLNLLSETLDMILMDHVVPMERFTEDLKTYLDAHHAYLKVEREQLFPFLRKHLTKAEQSNLLKMLPGGTQANLSRLREYYPELYAEFKEAPSPFA
;
A
#
# COMPACT_ATOMS: atom_id res chain seq x y z
N MET A 1 -6.08 -10.10 18.26
CA MET A 1 -4.65 -10.29 17.93
C MET A 1 -4.52 -10.36 16.42
N ALA A 2 -3.60 -9.60 15.81
CA ALA A 2 -3.36 -9.69 14.37
C ALA A 2 -2.93 -11.12 14.00
N SER A 3 -3.25 -11.57 12.78
CA SER A 3 -2.86 -12.88 12.26
C SER A 3 -2.29 -12.74 10.86
N LEU A 4 -1.50 -13.73 10.40
CA LEU A 4 -1.03 -13.76 9.01
C LEU A 4 -2.19 -13.73 8.00
N ASN A 5 -3.37 -14.23 8.39
CA ASN A 5 -4.59 -14.13 7.59
C ASN A 5 -5.14 -12.70 7.56
N GLN A 6 -5.05 -11.94 8.66
CA GLN A 6 -5.40 -10.53 8.67
C GLN A 6 -4.47 -9.74 7.75
N LEU A 7 -3.17 -10.03 7.81
CA LEU A 7 -2.20 -9.39 6.93
C LEU A 7 -2.51 -9.62 5.45
N ARG A 8 -2.81 -10.87 5.06
CA ARG A 8 -3.22 -11.18 3.69
C ARG A 8 -4.50 -10.43 3.29
N ARG A 9 -5.44 -10.24 4.21
CA ARG A 9 -6.66 -9.46 3.94
C ARG A 9 -6.33 -7.98 3.72
N ASP A 10 -5.48 -7.40 4.55
CA ASP A 10 -5.12 -5.99 4.44
C ASP A 10 -4.33 -5.71 3.15
N HIS A 11 -3.44 -6.63 2.77
CA HIS A 11 -2.80 -6.62 1.45
C HIS A 11 -3.80 -6.81 0.29
N ALA A 12 -4.89 -7.58 0.47
CA ALA A 12 -5.94 -7.71 -0.54
C ALA A 12 -6.67 -6.39 -0.73
N ASN A 13 -6.99 -5.76 0.39
CA ASN A 13 -7.68 -4.49 0.44
C ASN A 13 -6.82 -3.40 -0.21
N MET A 14 -5.52 -3.39 0.06
CA MET A 14 -4.54 -2.51 -0.58
C MET A 14 -4.58 -2.61 -2.10
N ALA A 15 -4.42 -3.81 -2.65
CA ALA A 15 -4.44 -4.03 -4.10
C ALA A 15 -5.77 -3.64 -4.76
N ARG A 16 -6.89 -3.87 -4.06
CA ARG A 16 -8.22 -3.43 -4.54
C ARG A 16 -8.33 -1.91 -4.62
N LEU A 17 -7.81 -1.20 -3.62
CA LEU A 17 -7.81 0.27 -3.62
C LEU A 17 -6.90 0.83 -4.71
N LEU A 18 -5.73 0.23 -4.95
CA LEU A 18 -4.88 0.57 -6.09
C LEU A 18 -5.60 0.33 -7.43
N HIS A 19 -6.38 -0.75 -7.54
CA HIS A 19 -7.19 -0.99 -8.73
C HIS A 19 -8.26 0.09 -8.94
N VAL A 20 -8.91 0.54 -7.87
CA VAL A 20 -9.85 1.67 -7.96
C VAL A 20 -9.12 2.94 -8.41
N LEU A 21 -7.99 3.30 -7.79
CA LEU A 21 -7.20 4.46 -8.22
C LEU A 21 -6.79 4.38 -9.70
N LEU A 22 -6.41 3.19 -10.18
CA LEU A 22 -6.07 2.97 -11.59
C LEU A 22 -7.27 3.18 -12.53
N ARG A 23 -8.48 2.80 -12.11
CA ARG A 23 -9.69 3.11 -12.90
C ARG A 23 -9.95 4.62 -12.94
N ARG A 24 -9.77 5.31 -11.83
CA ARG A 24 -9.97 6.77 -11.73
C ARG A 24 -8.90 7.54 -12.52
N HIS A 25 -7.66 7.03 -12.57
CA HIS A 25 -6.62 7.54 -13.45
C HIS A 25 -7.06 7.56 -14.93
N LYS A 26 -7.80 6.56 -15.41
CA LYS A 26 -8.28 6.56 -16.80
C LYS A 26 -9.27 7.69 -17.09
N HIS A 27 -10.04 8.14 -16.11
CA HIS A 27 -10.91 9.30 -16.27
C HIS A 27 -10.10 10.59 -16.35
N LEU A 28 -9.02 10.71 -15.55
CA LEU A 28 -8.05 11.81 -15.65
C LEU A 28 -7.41 11.89 -17.05
N GLU A 29 -7.02 10.75 -17.64
CA GLU A 29 -6.48 10.70 -19.02
C GLU A 29 -7.48 11.16 -20.08
N GLN A 30 -8.79 11.07 -19.80
CA GLN A 30 -9.86 11.53 -20.68
C GLN A 30 -10.19 13.03 -20.50
N GLY A 31 -9.46 13.72 -19.61
CA GLY A 31 -9.68 15.14 -19.29
C GLY A 31 -10.81 15.39 -18.29
N GLU A 32 -11.37 14.34 -17.69
CA GLU A 32 -12.38 14.47 -16.64
C GLU A 32 -11.73 14.82 -15.31
N ARG A 33 -12.33 15.76 -14.56
CA ARG A 33 -11.86 16.13 -13.23
C ARG A 33 -12.35 15.09 -12.20
N PRO A 34 -11.47 14.29 -11.60
CA PRO A 34 -11.89 13.30 -10.61
C PRO A 34 -12.26 13.98 -9.29
N ASP A 35 -12.89 13.21 -8.41
CA ASP A 35 -13.04 13.61 -7.02
C ASP A 35 -11.68 13.50 -6.30
N PHE A 36 -11.02 14.65 -6.08
CA PHE A 36 -9.74 14.70 -5.38
C PHE A 36 -9.83 14.37 -3.90
N HIS A 37 -10.99 14.58 -3.25
CA HIS A 37 -11.18 14.16 -1.86
C HIS A 37 -11.18 12.63 -1.78
N LEU A 38 -11.81 11.98 -2.76
CA LEU A 38 -11.78 10.53 -2.90
C LEU A 38 -10.36 9.99 -3.08
N ILE A 39 -9.59 10.58 -4.00
CA ILE A 39 -8.19 10.17 -4.23
C ILE A 39 -7.38 10.36 -2.95
N ARG A 40 -7.58 11.46 -2.23
CA ARG A 40 -6.92 11.72 -0.95
C ARG A 40 -7.22 10.63 0.09
N GLU A 41 -8.48 10.27 0.29
CA GLU A 41 -8.84 9.23 1.26
C GLU A 41 -8.21 7.88 0.93
N VAL A 42 -8.10 7.54 -0.36
CA VAL A 42 -7.39 6.33 -0.77
C VAL A 42 -5.89 6.46 -0.52
N VAL A 43 -5.27 7.60 -0.85
CA VAL A 43 -3.84 7.86 -0.58
C VAL A 43 -3.51 7.78 0.91
N ASP A 44 -4.36 8.37 1.77
CA ASP A 44 -4.20 8.33 3.23
C ASP A 44 -4.32 6.90 3.77
N TYR A 45 -5.29 6.12 3.26
CA TYR A 45 -5.38 4.69 3.58
C TYR A 45 -4.07 3.96 3.22
N ILE A 46 -3.50 4.27 2.05
CA ILE A 46 -2.27 3.62 1.61
C ILE A 46 -1.10 4.03 2.50
N LEU A 47 -0.94 5.31 2.82
CA LEU A 47 0.10 5.81 3.73
C LEU A 47 0.06 5.10 5.09
N GLU A 48 -1.11 5.01 5.71
CA GLU A 48 -1.26 4.33 7.00
C GLU A 48 -0.96 2.84 6.94
N TYR A 49 -1.39 2.16 5.88
CA TYR A 49 -1.05 0.75 5.68
C TYR A 49 0.47 0.58 5.54
N MET A 50 1.11 1.41 4.72
CA MET A 50 2.55 1.36 4.45
C MET A 50 3.35 1.55 5.74
N ASP A 51 3.07 2.62 6.49
CA ASP A 51 3.76 2.91 7.77
C ASP A 51 3.43 1.85 8.84
N GLY A 52 2.22 1.33 8.86
CA GLY A 52 1.78 0.31 9.82
C GLY A 52 2.32 -1.09 9.55
N PHE A 53 2.51 -1.46 8.28
CA PHE A 53 2.87 -2.81 7.90
C PHE A 53 4.35 -2.97 7.55
N ILE A 54 4.87 -2.10 6.69
CA ILE A 54 6.19 -2.31 6.08
C ILE A 54 7.31 -1.93 7.06
N MET A 55 7.09 -0.91 7.90
CA MET A 55 8.08 -0.53 8.91
C MET A 55 8.37 -1.64 9.94
N PRO A 56 7.36 -2.30 10.57
CA PRO A 56 7.63 -3.47 11.41
C PRO A 56 8.27 -4.64 10.67
N LEU A 57 7.91 -4.82 9.41
CA LEU A 57 8.44 -5.88 8.58
C LEU A 57 9.93 -5.68 8.29
N GLU A 58 10.35 -4.51 7.81
CA GLU A 58 11.77 -4.15 7.60
C GLU A 58 12.60 -4.32 8.88
N ARG A 59 12.02 -3.95 10.02
CA ARG A 59 12.66 -4.12 11.33
C ARG A 59 12.88 -5.60 11.67
N LEU A 60 11.91 -6.46 11.38
CA LEU A 60 12.05 -7.90 11.56
C LEU A 60 13.15 -8.49 10.66
N TYR A 61 13.20 -8.06 9.39
CA TYR A 61 14.24 -8.49 8.46
C TYR A 61 15.63 -8.15 8.97
N SER A 62 15.83 -6.88 9.33
CA SER A 62 17.12 -6.37 9.78
C SER A 62 17.57 -6.98 11.11
N GLU A 63 16.65 -7.16 12.08
CA GLU A 63 17.01 -7.67 13.41
C GLU A 63 17.13 -9.20 13.49
N HIS A 64 16.35 -9.97 12.69
CA HIS A 64 16.22 -11.43 12.90
C HIS A 64 16.67 -12.30 11.74
N LEU A 65 16.50 -11.85 10.48
CA LEU A 65 16.78 -12.70 9.32
C LEU A 65 18.18 -12.51 8.73
N LEU A 66 18.72 -11.28 8.75
CA LEU A 66 20.10 -11.03 8.31
C LEU A 66 21.14 -11.88 9.06
N ALA A 67 20.88 -12.18 10.33
CA ALA A 67 21.77 -13.00 11.15
C ALA A 67 21.73 -14.50 10.82
N LYS A 68 20.71 -14.97 10.09
CA LYS A 68 20.44 -16.41 9.89
C LYS A 68 20.65 -16.87 8.44
N GLU A 69 20.37 -16.03 7.46
CA GLU A 69 20.33 -16.41 6.06
C GLU A 69 20.94 -15.30 5.19
N PRO A 70 22.12 -15.51 4.58
CA PRO A 70 22.77 -14.52 3.70
C PRO A 70 21.90 -14.15 2.49
N GLU A 71 21.08 -15.08 2.00
CA GLU A 71 20.13 -14.84 0.92
C GLU A 71 18.99 -13.89 1.32
N ALA A 72 18.71 -13.74 2.63
CA ALA A 72 17.75 -12.76 3.14
C ALA A 72 18.22 -11.32 2.91
N GLU A 73 19.54 -11.11 2.87
CA GLU A 73 20.14 -9.79 2.85
C GLU A 73 19.85 -9.05 1.56
N ALA A 74 20.03 -9.72 0.41
CA ALA A 74 19.76 -9.12 -0.88
C ALA A 74 18.27 -8.78 -1.07
N LEU A 75 17.37 -9.68 -0.66
CA LEU A 75 15.92 -9.44 -0.73
C LEU A 75 15.49 -8.31 0.21
N SER A 76 16.02 -8.29 1.43
CA SER A 76 15.72 -7.25 2.43
C SER A 76 16.15 -5.87 1.95
N HIS A 77 17.39 -5.72 1.47
CA HIS A 77 17.89 -4.43 0.97
C HIS A 77 17.06 -3.95 -0.21
N ARG A 78 16.78 -4.83 -1.17
CA ARG A 78 15.94 -4.48 -2.32
C ARG A 78 14.55 -4.03 -1.89
N MET A 79 13.91 -4.75 -0.97
CA MET A 79 12.57 -4.39 -0.51
C MET A 79 12.55 -3.07 0.26
N ALA A 80 13.60 -2.79 1.03
CA ALA A 80 13.74 -1.51 1.72
C ALA A 80 13.94 -0.34 0.73
N ASP A 81 14.80 -0.52 -0.27
CA ASP A 81 15.01 0.49 -1.31
C ASP A 81 13.73 0.76 -2.12
N ASP A 82 13.03 -0.30 -2.54
CA ASP A 82 11.76 -0.21 -3.27
C ASP A 82 10.70 0.50 -2.40
N TYR A 83 10.64 0.21 -1.10
CA TYR A 83 9.73 0.87 -0.15
C TYR A 83 10.05 2.37 0.01
N GLN A 84 11.32 2.72 0.21
CA GLN A 84 11.75 4.11 0.33
C GLN A 84 11.41 4.91 -0.93
N ALA A 85 11.59 4.32 -2.11
CA ALA A 85 11.20 4.92 -3.37
C ALA A 85 9.67 5.11 -3.48
N LEU A 86 8.88 4.12 -3.07
CA LEU A 86 7.42 4.23 -3.03
C LEU A 86 6.94 5.32 -2.09
N ARG A 87 7.49 5.38 -0.88
CA ARG A 87 7.10 6.35 0.13
C ARG A 87 7.36 7.78 -0.34
N LYS A 88 8.49 8.03 -1.02
CA LYS A 88 8.78 9.33 -1.63
C LYS A 88 7.74 9.73 -2.69
N ARG A 89 7.38 8.81 -3.58
CA ARG A 89 6.35 9.05 -4.61
C ARG A 89 4.98 9.31 -4.00
N LEU A 90 4.63 8.56 -2.96
CA LEU A 90 3.35 8.70 -2.27
C LEU A 90 3.24 10.03 -1.52
N ASN A 91 4.31 10.46 -0.84
CA ASN A 91 4.35 11.76 -0.19
C ASN A 91 4.21 12.90 -1.21
N LEU A 92 4.89 12.82 -2.35
CA LEU A 92 4.74 13.80 -3.43
C LEU A 92 3.29 13.88 -3.94
N LEU A 93 2.63 12.73 -4.09
CA LEU A 93 1.22 12.69 -4.48
C LEU A 93 0.31 13.31 -3.41
N SER A 94 0.57 13.01 -2.14
CA SER A 94 -0.15 13.60 -1.01
C SER A 94 -0.01 15.12 -1.00
N GLU A 95 1.20 15.64 -1.13
CA GLU A 95 1.47 17.09 -1.18
C GLU A 95 0.78 17.74 -2.38
N THR A 96 0.81 17.08 -3.55
CA THR A 96 0.14 17.59 -4.76
C THR A 96 -1.38 17.59 -4.58
N LEU A 97 -1.95 16.58 -3.91
CA LEU A 97 -3.37 16.54 -3.57
C LEU A 97 -3.75 17.65 -2.59
N ASP A 98 -2.95 17.90 -1.55
CA ASP A 98 -3.13 19.04 -0.64
C ASP A 98 -3.20 20.35 -1.42
N MET A 99 -2.27 20.56 -2.36
CA MET A 99 -2.26 21.74 -3.21
C MET A 99 -3.57 21.87 -4.03
N ILE A 100 -4.02 20.80 -4.68
CA ILE A 100 -5.25 20.81 -5.49
C ILE A 100 -6.48 21.10 -4.63
N LEU A 101 -6.56 20.50 -3.44
CA LEU A 101 -7.67 20.69 -2.50
C LEU A 101 -7.70 22.08 -1.86
N MET A 102 -6.55 22.74 -1.79
CA MET A 102 -6.39 24.15 -1.39
C MET A 102 -6.56 25.13 -2.56
N ASP A 103 -7.09 24.68 -3.70
CA ASP A 103 -7.30 25.47 -4.92
C ASP A 103 -6.03 26.10 -5.53
N HIS A 104 -4.85 25.51 -5.27
CA HIS A 104 -3.63 25.91 -5.95
C HIS A 104 -3.60 25.41 -7.41
N VAL A 105 -2.92 26.17 -8.27
CA VAL A 105 -2.72 25.80 -9.68
C VAL A 105 -1.67 24.70 -9.77
N VAL A 106 -2.11 23.52 -10.22
CA VAL A 106 -1.26 22.34 -10.44
C VAL A 106 -1.43 21.85 -11.88
N PRO A 107 -0.35 21.51 -12.61
CA PRO A 107 -0.46 20.88 -13.92
C PRO A 107 -1.07 19.47 -13.81
N MET A 108 -2.28 19.28 -14.33
CA MET A 108 -2.99 17.99 -14.24
C MET A 108 -2.31 16.86 -15.00
N GLU A 109 -1.63 17.15 -16.11
CA GLU A 109 -0.82 16.18 -16.87
C GLU A 109 0.27 15.58 -15.97
N ARG A 110 0.98 16.43 -15.23
CA ARG A 110 2.02 16.00 -14.29
C ARG A 110 1.45 15.18 -13.14
N PHE A 111 0.35 15.64 -12.53
CA PHE A 111 -0.31 14.88 -11.46
C PHE A 111 -0.75 13.48 -11.94
N THR A 112 -1.28 13.40 -13.15
CA THR A 112 -1.72 12.13 -13.76
C THR A 112 -0.53 11.20 -13.99
N GLU A 113 0.58 11.70 -14.53
CA GLU A 113 1.82 10.95 -14.72
C GLU A 113 2.44 10.47 -13.39
N ASP A 114 2.49 11.33 -12.38
CA ASP A 114 2.98 11.00 -11.05
C ASP A 114 2.11 9.91 -10.41
N LEU A 115 0.77 9.99 -10.56
CA LEU A 115 -0.17 8.99 -10.08
C LEU A 115 0.05 7.66 -10.80
N LYS A 116 0.21 7.65 -12.12
CA LYS A 116 0.49 6.43 -12.89
C LYS A 116 1.76 5.76 -12.43
N THR A 117 2.83 6.54 -12.32
CA THR A 117 4.15 6.03 -11.97
C THR A 117 4.16 5.44 -10.57
N TYR A 118 3.45 6.07 -9.64
CA TYR A 118 3.22 5.51 -8.31
C TYR A 118 2.44 4.18 -8.36
N LEU A 119 1.32 4.13 -9.07
CA LEU A 119 0.49 2.93 -9.16
C LEU A 119 1.26 1.74 -9.74
N ASP A 120 2.06 1.97 -10.79
CA ASP A 120 2.89 0.92 -11.41
C ASP A 120 3.98 0.43 -10.46
N ALA A 121 4.66 1.35 -9.77
CA ALA A 121 5.67 1.00 -8.78
C ALA A 121 5.06 0.21 -7.62
N HIS A 122 3.89 0.64 -7.11
CA HIS A 122 3.24 -0.02 -5.98
C HIS A 122 2.75 -1.42 -6.37
N HIS A 123 2.19 -1.58 -7.57
CA HIS A 123 1.81 -2.89 -8.08
C HIS A 123 3.02 -3.83 -8.23
N ALA A 124 4.17 -3.33 -8.71
CA ALA A 124 5.40 -4.10 -8.78
C ALA A 124 5.90 -4.53 -7.40
N TYR A 125 5.82 -3.64 -6.40
CA TYR A 125 6.19 -3.94 -5.02
C TYR A 125 5.34 -5.07 -4.42
N LEU A 126 4.00 -4.96 -4.51
CA LEU A 126 3.08 -6.00 -4.01
C LEU A 126 3.31 -7.35 -4.70
N LYS A 127 3.71 -7.34 -5.98
CA LYS A 127 4.07 -8.56 -6.68
C LYS A 127 5.29 -9.25 -6.05
N VAL A 128 6.34 -8.50 -5.76
CA VAL A 128 7.55 -9.02 -5.11
C VAL A 128 7.24 -9.49 -3.69
N GLU A 129 6.44 -8.73 -2.92
CA GLU A 129 5.99 -9.15 -1.59
C GLU A 129 5.26 -10.50 -1.66
N ARG A 130 4.36 -10.66 -2.63
CA ARG A 130 3.60 -11.89 -2.80
C ARG A 130 4.46 -13.08 -3.20
N GLU A 131 5.34 -12.89 -4.18
CA GLU A 131 6.06 -13.98 -4.84
C GLU A 131 7.34 -14.38 -4.12
N GLN A 132 7.93 -13.47 -3.34
CA GLN A 132 9.22 -13.68 -2.69
C GLN A 132 9.11 -13.54 -1.18
N LEU A 133 8.62 -12.39 -0.71
CA LEU A 133 8.59 -12.05 0.72
C LEU A 133 7.71 -13.01 1.54
N PHE A 134 6.43 -13.19 1.20
CA PHE A 134 5.55 -14.06 1.98
C PHE A 134 5.97 -15.53 1.99
N PRO A 135 6.39 -16.14 0.86
CA PRO A 135 6.98 -17.48 0.87
C PRO A 135 8.22 -17.57 1.76
N PHE A 136 9.10 -16.57 1.70
CA PHE A 136 10.31 -16.51 2.49
C PHE A 136 10.02 -16.44 4.00
N LEU A 137 9.12 -15.53 4.41
CA LEU A 137 8.65 -15.41 5.79
C LEU A 137 8.07 -16.73 6.33
N ARG A 138 7.30 -17.46 5.52
CA ARG A 138 6.74 -18.76 5.92
C ARG A 138 7.80 -19.84 6.12
N LYS A 139 8.86 -19.80 5.32
CA LYS A 139 9.94 -20.80 5.34
C LYS A 139 10.91 -20.56 6.49
N HIS A 140 11.25 -19.30 6.77
CA HIS A 140 12.37 -18.96 7.66
C HIS A 140 11.94 -18.43 9.04
N LEU A 141 10.72 -17.89 9.22
CA LEU A 141 10.28 -17.43 10.54
C LEU A 141 9.73 -18.57 11.39
N THR A 142 10.21 -18.64 12.63
CA THR A 142 9.62 -19.48 13.67
C THR A 142 8.23 -18.94 14.09
N LYS A 143 7.42 -19.79 14.72
CA LYS A 143 6.11 -19.38 15.28
C LYS A 143 6.22 -18.23 16.28
N ALA A 144 7.31 -18.16 17.05
CA ALA A 144 7.56 -17.10 18.02
C ALA A 144 7.85 -15.76 17.32
N GLU A 145 8.69 -15.76 16.29
CA GLU A 145 9.00 -14.56 15.51
C GLU A 145 7.77 -14.08 14.72
N GLN A 146 6.99 -15.00 14.14
CA GLN A 146 5.69 -14.66 13.54
C GLN A 146 4.75 -14.01 14.57
N SER A 147 4.68 -14.55 15.80
CA SER A 147 3.85 -13.95 16.84
C SER A 147 4.36 -12.58 17.29
N ASN A 148 5.66 -12.34 17.30
CA ASN A 148 6.22 -11.03 17.64
C ASN A 148 5.94 -10.00 16.54
N LEU A 149 6.09 -10.37 15.27
CA LEU A 149 5.68 -9.53 14.14
C LEU A 149 4.22 -9.11 14.28
N LEU A 150 3.33 -10.08 14.55
CA LEU A 150 1.89 -9.80 14.72
C LEU A 150 1.55 -8.90 15.91
N LYS A 151 2.44 -8.78 16.91
CA LYS A 151 2.27 -7.81 18.02
C LYS A 151 2.75 -6.41 17.65
N MET A 152 3.70 -6.31 16.72
CA MET A 152 4.24 -5.03 16.24
C MET A 152 3.37 -4.39 15.16
N LEU A 153 2.58 -5.21 14.44
CA LEU A 153 1.59 -4.70 13.51
C LEU A 153 0.49 -3.93 14.26
N PRO A 154 0.12 -2.73 13.81
CA PRO A 154 -0.95 -1.96 14.43
C PRO A 154 -2.26 -2.73 14.37
N GLY A 155 -3.15 -2.41 15.31
CA GLY A 155 -4.51 -2.94 15.39
C GLY A 155 -5.41 -2.44 14.26
N GLY A 156 -5.07 -2.79 13.02
CA GLY A 156 -5.92 -2.73 11.83
C GLY A 156 -6.15 -1.34 11.22
N THR A 157 -6.03 -1.26 9.89
CA THR A 157 -6.55 -0.18 9.03
C THR A 157 -8.10 -0.17 8.94
N GLN A 158 -8.78 -0.83 9.89
CA GLN A 158 -10.23 -1.00 9.92
C GLN A 158 -10.98 0.31 10.15
N ALA A 159 -10.36 1.27 10.85
CA ALA A 159 -10.95 2.61 11.04
C ALA A 159 -11.16 3.31 9.69
N ASN A 160 -10.15 3.30 8.82
CA ASN A 160 -10.24 3.93 7.51
C ASN A 160 -11.15 3.18 6.53
N LEU A 161 -11.18 1.84 6.56
CA LEU A 161 -12.20 1.09 5.78
C LEU A 161 -13.62 1.38 6.26
N SER A 162 -13.81 1.60 7.56
CA SER A 162 -15.11 1.97 8.12
C SER A 162 -15.53 3.35 7.65
N ARG A 163 -14.59 4.31 7.66
CA ARG A 163 -14.78 5.66 7.11
C ARG A 163 -15.08 5.63 5.62
N LEU A 164 -14.33 4.84 4.84
CA LEU A 164 -14.56 4.65 3.41
C LEU A 164 -15.99 4.15 3.12
N ARG A 165 -16.45 3.17 3.91
CA ARG A 165 -17.81 2.62 3.80
C ARG A 165 -18.89 3.64 4.15
N GLU A 166 -18.65 4.50 5.13
CA GLU A 166 -19.62 5.48 5.62
C GLU A 166 -19.74 6.69 4.69
N TYR A 167 -18.60 7.27 4.30
CA TYR A 167 -18.57 8.51 3.53
C TYR A 167 -18.59 8.30 2.01
N TYR A 168 -18.17 7.12 1.53
CA TYR A 168 -18.07 6.81 0.10
C TYR A 168 -18.63 5.41 -0.23
N PRO A 169 -19.95 5.19 -0.05
CA PRO A 169 -20.56 3.86 -0.18
C PRO A 169 -20.43 3.27 -1.60
N GLU A 170 -20.46 4.11 -2.64
CA GLU A 170 -20.26 3.69 -4.03
C GLU A 170 -18.82 3.24 -4.29
N LEU A 171 -17.83 3.99 -3.77
CA LEU A 171 -16.43 3.58 -3.82
C LEU A 171 -16.22 2.27 -3.04
N TYR A 172 -16.86 2.13 -1.88
CA TYR A 172 -16.76 0.91 -1.09
C TYR A 172 -17.38 -0.30 -1.81
N ALA A 173 -18.44 -0.09 -2.61
CA ALA A 173 -19.00 -1.11 -3.49
C ALA A 173 -18.01 -1.49 -4.60
N GLU A 174 -17.43 -0.51 -5.31
CA GLU A 174 -16.39 -0.75 -6.32
C GLU A 174 -15.17 -1.48 -5.73
N PHE A 175 -14.73 -1.08 -4.54
CA PHE A 175 -13.67 -1.73 -3.79
C PHE A 175 -13.99 -3.20 -3.49
N LYS A 176 -15.25 -3.51 -3.14
CA LYS A 176 -15.69 -4.89 -2.87
C LYS A 176 -15.73 -5.74 -4.15
N GLU A 177 -16.12 -5.15 -5.26
CA GLU A 177 -16.19 -5.79 -6.57
C GLU A 177 -14.81 -5.91 -7.24
N ALA A 178 -13.85 -5.08 -6.85
CA ALA A 178 -12.51 -5.11 -7.38
C ALA A 178 -11.88 -6.51 -7.19
N PRO A 179 -11.27 -7.06 -8.26
CA PRO A 179 -10.72 -8.39 -8.22
C PRO A 179 -9.68 -8.46 -7.12
N SER A 180 -9.77 -9.51 -6.31
CA SER A 180 -8.71 -9.81 -5.36
C SER A 180 -7.46 -10.16 -6.17
N PRO A 181 -6.28 -9.61 -5.87
CA PRO A 181 -5.03 -10.08 -6.47
C PRO A 181 -4.67 -11.53 -6.03
N PHE A 182 -5.51 -12.13 -5.19
CA PHE A 182 -5.44 -13.50 -4.69
C PHE A 182 -6.46 -14.46 -5.33
N ALA A 183 -7.28 -13.98 -6.28
CA ALA A 183 -8.17 -14.82 -7.09
C ALA A 183 -7.41 -15.54 -8.21
#